data_AF-A0A7C6EES4-F1
#
_entry.id   AF-A0A7C6EES4-F1
#
_cell.length_a   1.000
_cell.length_b   1.000
_cell.length_c   1.000
_cell.angle_alpha   90.00
_cell.angle_beta   90.00
_cell.angle_gamma   90.00
#
_symmetry.space_group_name_H-M   'P 1'
#
loop_
_entity.id
_entity.type
_entity.pdbx_description
1 polymer ?
#
loop_
_entity_poly.entity_id
_entity_poly.type
_entity_poly.pdbx_seq_one_letter_code
_entity_poly.pdbx_strand_id
1 'polypeptide(L)'
;MYRVLAANARTSIAYPQSNGKLERFHRSLGMECLNTKSFITLEDARETIACYIDYYNRVRLHSSLFFLTPEDFLLGRVKEKIAKRELKLKMAAENRALYWQMSNAA
;
A
#
# COMPACT_ATOMS: atom_id res chain seq x y z
N MET A 1 -13.40 21.06 3.57
CA MET A 1 -12.25 21.87 3.12
C MET A 1 -11.14 21.73 4.18
N TYR A 2 -10.24 20.75 4.03
CA TYR A 2 -9.18 20.52 5.02
C TYR A 2 -7.93 21.31 4.63
N ARG A 3 -7.66 22.40 5.36
CA ARG A 3 -6.43 23.18 5.24
C ARG A 3 -5.35 22.48 6.06
N VAL A 4 -4.54 21.64 5.42
CA VAL A 4 -3.34 21.09 6.04
C VAL A 4 -2.31 22.23 6.09
N LEU A 5 -2.20 22.91 7.22
CA LEU A 5 -1.03 23.73 7.52
C LEU A 5 0.13 22.74 7.69
N ALA A 6 0.94 22.57 6.64
CA ALA A 6 2.17 21.81 6.72
C ALA A 6 3.14 22.57 7.63
N ALA A 7 3.07 22.32 8.94
CA ALA A 7 4.07 22.78 9.89
C ALA A 7 5.39 22.09 9.54
N ASN A 8 6.40 22.88 9.16
CA ASN A 8 7.73 22.37 8.90
C ASN A 8 8.36 21.92 10.23
N ALA A 9 8.24 20.63 10.54
CA ALA A 9 8.88 20.02 11.70
C ALA A 9 10.28 19.53 11.30
N ARG A 10 11.33 20.12 11.88
CA ARG A 10 12.70 19.62 11.70
C ARG A 10 12.91 18.41 12.60
N THR A 11 13.43 17.32 12.04
CA THR A 11 13.93 16.19 12.83
C THR A 11 15.22 16.59 13.52
N SER A 12 15.44 16.11 14.76
CA SER A 12 16.71 16.31 15.44
C SER A 12 17.86 15.74 14.62
N ILE A 13 19.02 16.38 14.68
CA ILE A 13 20.26 15.89 14.07
C ILE A 13 20.58 14.51 14.66
N ALA A 14 20.95 13.55 13.82
CA ALA A 14 21.25 12.16 14.18
C ALA A 14 20.10 11.36 14.83
N TYR A 15 18.84 11.65 14.46
CA TYR A 15 17.67 10.91 14.94
C TYR A 15 16.98 10.11 13.81
N PRO A 16 17.57 8.98 13.37
CA PRO A 16 17.11 8.22 12.19
C PRO A 16 15.70 7.62 12.37
N GLN A 17 15.27 7.41 13.62
CA GLN A 17 13.97 6.82 13.95
C GLN A 17 12.79 7.67 13.40
N SER A 18 12.96 8.99 13.29
CA SER A 18 11.94 9.86 12.71
C SER A 18 11.79 9.74 11.19
N ASN A 19 12.83 9.28 10.49
CA ASN A 19 12.88 9.22 9.03
C ASN A 19 12.58 7.83 8.45
N GLY A 20 12.39 6.81 9.30
CA GLY A 20 12.25 5.42 8.86
C GLY A 20 11.13 5.18 7.82
N LYS A 21 10.05 5.96 7.84
CA LYS A 21 8.98 5.88 6.81
C LYS A 21 9.49 6.31 5.43
N LEU A 22 10.24 7.41 5.38
CA LEU A 22 10.81 7.95 4.15
C LEU A 22 11.95 7.05 3.65
N GLU A 23 12.81 6.57 4.56
CA GLU A 23 13.88 5.62 4.22
C GLU A 23 13.31 4.33 3.60
N ARG A 24 12.23 3.80 4.18
CA ARG A 24 11.55 2.63 3.63
C ARG A 24 10.96 2.91 2.24
N PHE A 25 10.37 4.08 2.04
CA PHE A 25 9.89 4.51 0.73
C PHE A 25 11.03 4.58 -0.30
N HIS A 26 12.15 5.24 0.03
CA HIS A 26 13.31 5.34 -0.85
C HIS A 26 13.89 3.97 -1.21
N ARG A 27 13.94 3.04 -0.26
CA ARG A 27 14.35 1.65 -0.54
C ARG A 27 13.42 0.98 -1.57
N SER A 28 12.10 1.10 -1.41
CA SER A 28 11.13 0.56 -2.38
C SER A 28 11.28 1.22 -3.76
N LEU A 29 11.37 2.54 -3.82
CA LEU A 29 11.58 3.29 -5.07
C LEU A 29 12.85 2.82 -5.79
N GLY A 30 13.94 2.66 -5.05
CA GLY A 30 15.21 2.15 -5.57
C GLY A 30 15.06 0.76 -6.18
N MET A 31 14.56 -0.20 -5.40
CA MET A 31 14.49 -1.60 -5.82
C MET A 31 13.46 -1.87 -6.92
N GLU A 32 12.32 -1.18 -6.89
CA GLU A 32 11.18 -1.48 -7.77
C GLU A 32 11.14 -0.61 -9.03
N CYS A 33 11.80 0.55 -9.03
CA CYS A 33 11.77 1.49 -10.15
C CYS A 33 13.17 1.82 -10.66
N LEU A 34 14.02 2.41 -9.81
CA LEU A 34 15.31 2.97 -10.26
C LEU A 34 16.29 1.89 -10.71
N ASN A 35 16.34 0.75 -10.01
CA ASN A 35 17.25 -0.34 -10.33
C ASN A 35 16.74 -1.23 -11.48
N THR A 36 15.46 -1.12 -11.84
CA THR A 36 14.82 -1.96 -12.87
C THR A 36 14.72 -1.25 -14.22
N LYS A 37 14.79 0.08 -14.23
CA LYS A 37 14.56 0.89 -15.44
C LYS A 37 15.82 1.65 -15.83
N SER A 38 16.02 1.80 -17.14
CA SER A 38 17.05 2.66 -17.70
C SER A 38 16.41 3.95 -18.18
N PHE A 39 16.96 5.08 -17.75
CA PHE A 39 16.47 6.41 -18.15
C PHE A 39 17.32 6.95 -19.28
N ILE A 40 16.68 7.34 -20.38
CA ILE A 40 17.40 7.90 -21.55
C ILE A 40 17.51 9.42 -21.43
N THR A 41 16.48 10.07 -20.88
CA THR A 41 16.43 11.51 -20.68
C THR A 41 15.94 11.86 -19.28
N LEU A 42 16.14 13.12 -18.87
CA LEU A 42 15.61 13.60 -17.59
C LEU A 42 14.08 13.61 -17.57
N GLU A 43 13.44 13.87 -18.71
CA GLU A 43 11.97 13.87 -18.81
C GLU A 43 11.41 12.46 -18.64
N ASP A 44 12.02 11.49 -19.32
CA ASP A 44 11.71 10.06 -19.15
C ASP A 44 11.85 9.60 -17.70
N ALA A 45 12.91 10.04 -17.01
CA ALA A 45 13.06 9.79 -15.57
C ALA A 45 11.92 10.40 -14.75
N ARG A 46 11.53 11.65 -15.04
CA ARG A 46 10.44 12.34 -14.32
C ARG A 46 9.11 11.62 -14.52
N GLU A 47 8.74 11.32 -15.75
CA GLU A 47 7.49 10.63 -16.08
C GLU A 47 7.46 9.25 -15.44
N THR A 48 8.56 8.51 -15.54
CA THR A 48 8.66 7.17 -14.96
C THR A 48 8.53 7.18 -13.44
N ILE A 49 9.19 8.12 -12.76
CA ILE A 49 9.09 8.27 -11.31
C ILE A 49 7.67 8.72 -10.91
N ALA A 50 7.04 9.63 -11.67
CA ALA A 50 5.67 10.06 -11.41
C ALA A 50 4.68 8.88 -11.51
N CYS A 51 4.81 8.06 -12.56
CA CYS A 51 4.03 6.84 -12.73
C CYS A 51 4.26 5.85 -11.57
N TYR A 52 5.50 5.71 -11.11
CA TYR A 52 5.78 4.85 -9.94
C TYR A 52 5.15 5.40 -8.66
N ILE A 53 5.20 6.71 -8.42
CA ILE A 53 4.57 7.33 -7.25
C ILE A 53 3.05 7.11 -7.27
N ASP A 54 2.42 7.23 -8.43
CA ASP A 54 1.00 6.95 -8.61
C ASP A 54 0.67 5.49 -8.26
N TYR A 55 1.42 4.57 -8.85
CA TYR A 55 1.33 3.13 -8.56
C TYR A 55 1.53 2.84 -7.06
N TYR A 56 2.56 3.41 -6.44
CA TYR A 56 2.87 3.22 -5.02
C TYR A 56 1.70 3.65 -4.12
N ASN A 57 1.09 4.79 -4.42
CA ASN A 57 0.02 5.34 -3.61
C ASN A 57 -1.34 4.67 -3.83
N ARG A 58 -1.64 4.24 -5.06
CA ARG A 58 -3.00 3.80 -5.47
C ARG A 58 -3.17 2.32 -5.73
N VAL A 59 -2.09 1.60 -6.00
CA VAL A 59 -2.16 0.21 -6.49
C VAL A 59 -1.32 -0.73 -5.64
N ARG A 60 -0.10 -0.32 -5.27
CA ARG A 60 0.85 -1.15 -4.54
C ARG A 60 0.26 -1.55 -3.18
N LEU A 61 0.23 -2.86 -2.91
CA LEU A 61 -0.23 -3.39 -1.62
C LEU A 61 0.93 -3.43 -0.62
N HIS A 62 0.66 -2.99 0.60
CA HIS A 62 1.67 -2.97 1.67
C HIS A 62 1.28 -3.93 2.78
N SER A 63 2.13 -4.91 3.07
CA SER A 63 1.89 -5.89 4.15
C SER A 63 1.69 -5.23 5.51
N SER A 64 2.46 -4.18 5.82
CA SER A 64 2.31 -3.37 7.04
C SER A 64 1.03 -2.53 7.08
N LEU A 65 0.30 -2.43 5.97
CA LEU A 65 -0.98 -1.73 5.85
C LEU A 65 -2.12 -2.71 5.57
N PHE A 66 -2.05 -3.93 6.11
CA PHE A 66 -3.06 -4.98 5.88
C PHE A 66 -3.26 -5.29 4.39
N PHE A 67 -2.23 -5.19 3.55
CA PHE A 67 -2.35 -5.28 2.10
C PHE A 67 -3.38 -4.30 1.53
N LEU A 68 -3.35 -3.06 2.01
CA LEU A 68 -4.05 -1.91 1.44
C LEU A 68 -3.06 -0.89 0.92
N THR A 69 -3.58 0.08 0.19
CA THR A 69 -2.81 1.14 -0.45
C THR A 69 -2.68 2.35 0.49
N PRO A 70 -1.63 3.19 0.35
CA PRO A 70 -1.54 4.44 1.08
C PRO A 70 -2.77 5.34 0.88
N GLU A 71 -3.33 5.39 -0.33
CA GLU A 71 -4.56 6.14 -0.62
C GLU A 71 -5.75 5.67 0.22
N ASP A 72 -5.90 4.36 0.45
CA ASP A 72 -6.98 3.84 1.30
C ASP A 72 -6.89 4.32 2.75
N PHE A 73 -5.68 4.50 3.27
CA PHE A 73 -5.45 5.07 4.58
C PHE A 73 -5.76 6.56 4.60
N LEU A 74 -5.31 7.29 3.58
CA LEU A 74 -5.58 8.72 3.46
C LEU A 74 -7.08 9.03 3.35
N LEU A 75 -7.82 8.20 2.60
CA LEU A 75 -9.26 8.34 2.40
C LEU A 75 -10.11 7.66 3.48
N GLY A 76 -9.50 7.04 4.49
CA GLY A 76 -10.21 6.40 5.60
C GLY A 76 -11.00 5.13 5.23
N ARG A 77 -10.74 4.51 4.07
CA ARG A 77 -11.45 3.33 3.54
C ARG A 77 -11.03 2.00 4.19
N VAL A 78 -10.12 2.05 5.15
CA VAL A 78 -9.50 0.88 5.78
C VAL A 78 -10.53 -0.04 6.44
N LYS A 79 -11.39 0.53 7.30
CA LYS A 79 -12.39 -0.25 8.05
C LYS A 79 -13.36 -0.98 7.12
N GLU A 80 -13.88 -0.27 6.13
CA GLU A 80 -14.81 -0.81 5.14
C GLU A 80 -14.19 -1.98 4.36
N LYS A 81 -12.96 -1.79 3.86
CA LYS A 81 -12.25 -2.83 3.10
C LYS A 81 -11.93 -4.06 3.94
N ILE A 82 -11.56 -3.88 5.21
CA ILE A 82 -11.31 -5.00 6.13
C ILE A 82 -12.61 -5.76 6.41
N ALA A 83 -13.70 -5.08 6.74
CA ALA A 83 -15.00 -5.71 7.00
C ALA A 83 -15.48 -6.53 5.78
N LYS A 84 -15.33 -6.00 4.57
CA LYS A 84 -15.66 -6.72 3.32
C LYS A 84 -14.83 -8.00 3.16
N ARG A 85 -13.55 -7.99 3.54
CA ARG A 85 -12.68 -9.17 3.50
C ARG A 85 -13.11 -10.23 4.51
N GLU A 86 -13.41 -9.82 5.75
CA GLU A 86 -13.89 -10.72 6.79
C GLU A 86 -15.19 -11.41 6.40
N LEU A 87 -16.13 -10.66 5.82
CA LEU A 87 -17.37 -11.24 5.28
C LEU A 87 -17.08 -12.30 4.21
N LYS A 88 -16.19 -12.00 3.25
CA LYS A 88 -15.81 -12.95 2.19
C LYS A 88 -15.16 -14.21 2.77
N LEU A 89 -14.33 -14.07 3.81
CA LEU A 89 -13.69 -15.21 4.48
C LEU A 89 -14.72 -16.08 5.22
N LYS A 90 -15.70 -15.46 5.88
CA LYS A 90 -16.80 -16.17 6.54
C LYS A 90 -17.62 -16.99 5.54
N MET A 91 -18.04 -16.36 4.44
CA MET A 91 -18.78 -17.03 3.37
C MET A 91 -17.97 -18.20 2.76
N ALA A 92 -16.66 -18.02 2.55
CA ALA A 92 -15.80 -19.08 2.05
C ALA A 92 -15.64 -20.25 3.05
N ALA A 93 -15.69 -19.99 4.35
CA ALA A 93 -15.69 -21.04 5.36
C ALA A 93 -17.01 -21.84 5.34
N GLU A 94 -18.15 -21.15 5.27
CA GLU A 94 -19.48 -21.76 5.16
C GLU A 94 -19.61 -22.62 3.90
N ASN A 95 -19.21 -22.09 2.75
CA ASN A 95 -19.23 -22.83 1.48
C ASN A 95 -18.37 -24.09 1.52
N ARG A 96 -17.20 -24.05 2.17
CA ARG A 96 -16.34 -25.22 2.34
C ARG A 96 -17.00 -26.26 3.25
N ALA A 97 -17.66 -25.85 4.33
CA ALA A 97 -18.39 -26.77 5.20
C ALA A 97 -19.54 -27.46 4.45
N LEU A 98 -20.31 -26.69 3.67
CA LEU A 98 -21.40 -27.21 2.83
C LEU A 98 -20.91 -28.23 1.81
N TYR A 99 -19.81 -27.93 1.11
CA TYR A 99 -19.19 -28.85 0.14
C TYR A 99 -18.88 -30.22 0.78
N TRP A 100 -18.26 -30.22 1.95
CA TRP A 100 -17.92 -31.47 2.64
C TRP A 100 -19.15 -32.21 3.18
N GLN A 101 -20.16 -31.49 3.65
CA GLN A 101 -21.43 -32.10 4.06
C GLN A 101 -22.13 -32.80 2.89
N MET A 102 -22.20 -32.14 1.73
CA MET A 102 -22.78 -32.71 0.51
C MET A 102 -21.97 -33.91 0.01
N SER A 103 -20.64 -33.84 0.05
CA SER A 103 -19.76 -34.94 -0.36
C SER A 103 -19.83 -36.16 0.54
N ASN A 104 -20.12 -35.99 1.83
CA ASN A 104 -20.25 -37.10 2.78
C ASN A 104 -21.67 -37.70 2.81
N ALA A 105 -22.65 -36.99 2.24
CA ALA A 105 -24.04 -37.43 2.15
C ALA A 105 -24.37 -38.13 0.81
N ALA A 106 -23.45 -38.08 -0.16
CA ALA A 106 -23.49 -38.79 -1.44
C ALA A 106 -22.68 -40.10 -1.35
#